data_AF-A0A8T5LCR3-F1
#
_entry.id   AF-A0A8T5LCR3-F1
#
_cell.length_a   1.000
_cell.length_b   1.000
_cell.length_c   1.000
_cell.angle_alpha   90.00
_cell.angle_beta   90.00
_cell.angle_gamma   90.00
#
_symmetry.space_group_name_H-M   'P 1'
#
loop_
_entity.id
_entity.type
_entity.pdbx_description
1 polymer ?
#
loop_
_entity_poly.entity_id
_entity_poly.type
_entity_poly.pdbx_seq_one_letter_code
_entity_poly.pdbx_strand_id
1 'polypeptide(L)'
;MKFDENLAAIHAYLCGDGYVIKNPKSQKNKYYYIGFRNTNEKLLKDFQRRFYKYFGINPRLILGERCVVQNKKTYEELVGAFKSFYSREWRMPKLNRKLARIWLRSFFDCEGWVFCKTRQNRHVGLDTINEKGLNQIISFLNRLKIKTIKKENKKRGIFRIIIYGKENLRKFKEKIGFLHPDKSKKLDKALEDYVIYVWIFPKKEKTCRKFIKRIMIEKCRINRKKYVRIISKEEQNLKNLQIFLKQFYNLHSLVNQRINGLGTIYYEMNINKKEDVQKLIDLKVIPNLFKS
;
A
#
# COMPACT_ATOMS: atom_id res chain seq x y z
N MET A 1 29.96 -9.67 14.76
CA MET A 1 28.96 -8.64 15.15
C MET A 1 27.71 -9.31 15.70
N LYS A 2 27.22 -8.90 16.88
CA LYS A 2 25.96 -9.43 17.45
C LYS A 2 24.78 -8.69 16.82
N PHE A 3 23.91 -9.40 16.12
CA PHE A 3 22.81 -8.75 15.39
C PHE A 3 21.64 -8.41 16.33
N ASP A 4 21.50 -7.14 16.69
CA ASP A 4 20.42 -6.63 17.55
C ASP A 4 19.41 -5.76 16.76
N GLU A 5 18.49 -5.11 17.48
CA GLU A 5 17.50 -4.23 16.85
C GLU A 5 18.08 -2.94 16.26
N ASN A 6 19.22 -2.46 16.76
CA ASN A 6 19.88 -1.28 16.24
C ASN A 6 20.55 -1.61 14.92
N LEU A 7 21.36 -2.68 14.89
CA LEU A 7 22.02 -3.15 13.67
C LEU A 7 21.02 -3.57 12.60
N ALA A 8 19.88 -4.16 12.97
CA ALA A 8 18.80 -4.47 12.02
C ALA A 8 18.34 -3.25 11.24
N ALA A 9 18.01 -2.17 11.94
CA ALA A 9 17.57 -0.94 11.32
C ALA A 9 18.72 -0.22 10.57
N ILE A 10 19.92 -0.15 11.15
CA ILE A 10 21.11 0.44 10.49
C ILE A 10 21.36 -0.26 9.15
N HIS A 11 21.41 -1.59 9.14
CA HIS A 11 21.62 -2.37 7.92
C HIS A 11 20.54 -2.07 6.88
N ALA A 12 19.27 -2.05 7.28
CA ALA A 12 18.16 -1.71 6.38
C ALA A 12 18.28 -0.29 5.79
N TYR A 13 18.59 0.72 6.61
CA TYR A 13 18.83 2.09 6.13
C TYR A 13 19.99 2.15 5.14
N LEU A 14 21.08 1.45 5.41
CA LEU A 14 22.25 1.40 4.53
C LEU A 14 21.99 0.68 3.20
N CYS A 15 21.07 -0.30 3.17
CA CYS A 15 20.68 -0.98 1.92
C CYS A 15 19.64 -0.22 1.08
N GLY A 16 18.88 0.70 1.70
CA GLY A 16 17.94 1.59 1.01
C GLY A 16 18.63 2.87 0.56
N ASP A 17 18.38 3.98 1.27
CA ASP A 17 18.92 5.30 0.90
C ASP A 17 20.35 5.58 1.45
N GLY A 18 20.98 4.61 2.10
CA GLY A 18 22.31 4.76 2.68
C GLY A 18 23.44 4.26 1.79
N TYR A 19 24.66 4.35 2.32
CA TYR A 19 25.87 3.99 1.61
C TYR A 19 27.00 3.61 2.58
N VAL A 20 27.81 2.64 2.17
CA VAL A 20 29.03 2.19 2.86
C VAL A 20 30.14 2.14 1.82
N ILE A 21 30.93 3.22 1.73
CA ILE A 21 31.87 3.42 0.62
C ILE A 21 33.28 3.73 1.12
N LYS A 22 34.25 3.30 0.32
CA LYS A 22 35.66 3.69 0.45
C LYS A 22 36.17 4.18 -0.89
N ASN A 23 37.27 4.93 -0.86
CA ASN A 23 37.93 5.36 -2.08
C ASN A 23 38.38 4.20 -2.97
N PRO A 24 38.45 4.40 -4.30
CA PRO A 24 39.12 3.47 -5.21
C PRO A 24 40.54 3.15 -4.74
N LYS A 25 41.04 1.96 -5.14
CA LYS A 25 42.40 1.52 -4.78
C LYS A 25 43.48 2.52 -5.24
N SER A 26 43.26 3.21 -6.37
CA SER A 26 44.18 4.15 -6.99
C SER A 26 44.41 5.46 -6.22
N GLN A 27 43.53 5.88 -5.32
CA GLN A 27 43.70 7.14 -4.59
C GLN A 27 44.52 6.96 -3.31
N LYS A 28 45.50 7.85 -3.07
CA LYS A 28 46.41 7.80 -1.90
C LYS A 28 45.67 7.99 -0.57
N ASN A 29 44.80 9.00 -0.48
CA ASN A 29 44.02 9.26 0.72
C ASN A 29 42.78 8.34 0.77
N LYS A 30 42.65 7.53 1.82
CA LYS A 30 41.49 6.63 1.99
C LYS A 30 40.46 7.25 2.92
N TYR A 31 39.24 7.43 2.43
CA TYR A 31 38.08 7.64 3.30
C TYR A 31 37.29 6.34 3.49
N TYR A 32 36.56 6.27 4.59
CA TYR A 32 35.69 5.17 4.97
C TYR A 32 34.35 5.74 5.44
N TYR A 33 33.50 6.08 4.49
CA TYR A 33 32.22 6.72 4.78
C TYR A 33 31.13 5.69 4.97
N ILE A 34 30.35 5.91 6.03
CA ILE A 34 29.07 5.26 6.26
C ILE A 34 28.06 6.37 6.41
N GLY A 35 27.00 6.37 5.60
CA GLY A 35 26.02 7.43 5.65
C GLY A 35 24.63 6.99 5.24
N PHE A 36 23.65 7.77 5.68
CA PHE A 36 22.25 7.62 5.33
C PHE A 36 21.74 8.97 4.83
N ARG A 37 21.19 9.02 3.61
CA ARG A 37 20.62 10.24 3.02
C ARG A 37 19.11 10.16 3.10
N ASN A 38 18.48 11.19 3.64
CA ASN A 38 17.02 11.25 3.68
C ASN A 38 16.57 12.68 3.99
N THR A 39 15.48 13.12 3.36
CA THR A 39 14.89 14.43 3.66
C THR A 39 14.06 14.41 4.94
N ASN A 40 13.66 13.23 5.43
CA ASN A 40 12.87 13.10 6.64
C ASN A 40 13.74 13.08 7.90
N GLU A 41 13.63 14.13 8.72
CA GLU A 41 14.41 14.25 9.96
C GLU A 41 14.19 13.12 10.96
N LYS A 42 12.97 12.57 11.05
CA LYS A 42 12.65 11.51 12.01
C LYS A 42 13.43 10.24 11.69
N LEU A 43 13.62 9.94 10.41
CA LEU A 43 14.44 8.82 9.97
C LEU A 43 15.93 9.09 10.22
N LEU A 44 16.42 10.30 9.92
CA LEU A 44 17.81 10.67 10.17
C LEU A 44 18.17 10.58 11.67
N LYS A 45 17.31 11.09 12.56
CA LYS A 45 17.47 11.01 14.02
C LYS A 45 17.38 9.57 14.53
N ASP A 46 16.50 8.74 13.97
CA ASP A 46 16.44 7.31 14.33
C ASP A 46 17.72 6.58 13.91
N PHE A 47 18.23 6.83 12.70
CA PHE A 47 19.52 6.29 12.25
C PHE A 47 20.67 6.71 13.18
N GLN A 48 20.82 8.01 13.46
CA GLN A 48 21.87 8.55 14.33
C GLN A 48 21.85 7.88 15.72
N ARG A 49 20.68 7.85 16.36
CA ARG A 49 20.48 7.27 17.69
C ARG A 49 20.83 5.78 17.71
N ARG A 50 20.37 5.01 16.73
CA ARG A 50 20.65 3.58 16.65
C ARG A 50 22.13 3.31 16.38
N PHE A 51 22.74 4.11 15.51
CA PHE A 51 24.16 4.02 15.21
C PHE A 51 25.01 4.25 16.45
N TYR A 52 24.70 5.30 17.23
CA TYR A 52 25.34 5.57 18.51
C TYR A 52 25.14 4.42 19.51
N LYS A 53 23.91 3.92 19.67
CA LYS A 53 23.63 2.80 20.59
C LYS A 53 24.39 1.52 20.25
N TYR A 54 24.64 1.24 18.97
CA TYR A 54 25.29 0.01 18.54
C TYR A 54 26.82 0.14 18.48
N PHE A 55 27.33 1.26 17.95
CA PHE A 55 28.76 1.46 17.69
C PHE A 55 29.46 2.37 18.70
N GLY A 56 28.72 3.08 19.57
CA GLY A 56 29.27 4.09 20.47
C GLY A 56 29.75 5.37 19.76
N ILE A 57 29.48 5.51 18.46
CA ILE A 57 29.91 6.64 17.65
C ILE A 57 28.69 7.44 17.26
N ASN A 58 28.71 8.75 17.49
CA ASN A 58 27.62 9.64 17.11
C ASN A 58 27.85 10.18 15.68
N PRO A 59 27.09 9.76 14.64
CA PRO A 59 27.29 10.29 13.30
C PRO A 59 26.92 11.77 13.23
N ARG A 60 27.59 12.51 12.34
CA ARG A 60 27.27 13.91 12.06
C ARG A 60 25.95 13.98 11.31
N LEU A 61 24.98 14.67 11.91
CA LEU A 61 23.63 14.87 11.37
C LEU A 61 23.53 16.24 10.71
N ILE A 62 23.09 16.27 9.44
CA ILE A 62 22.69 17.47 8.70
C ILE A 62 21.22 17.27 8.31
N LEU A 63 20.33 18.04 8.92
CA LEU A 63 18.88 17.91 8.73
C LEU A 63 18.49 18.17 7.26
N GLY A 64 17.52 17.41 6.75
CA GLY A 64 17.09 17.48 5.35
C GLY A 64 18.07 16.87 4.34
N GLU A 65 19.29 16.53 4.75
CA GLU A 65 20.31 15.96 3.87
C GLU A 65 20.69 14.53 4.26
N ARG A 66 21.50 14.40 5.32
CA ARG A 66 22.25 13.16 5.58
C ARG A 66 22.72 13.05 7.02
N CYS A 67 22.97 11.81 7.43
CA CYS A 67 23.62 11.43 8.67
C CYS A 67 24.85 10.58 8.33
N VAL A 68 26.06 11.01 8.71
CA VAL A 68 27.32 10.46 8.18
C VAL A 68 28.40 10.29 9.25
N VAL A 69 29.19 9.22 9.13
CA VAL A 69 30.38 8.96 9.94
C VAL A 69 31.55 8.53 9.04
N GLN A 70 32.76 8.91 9.44
CA GLN A 70 34.01 8.42 8.86
C GLN A 70 34.72 7.56 9.91
N ASN A 71 34.69 6.23 9.74
CA ASN A 71 35.36 5.32 10.66
C ASN A 71 35.77 4.04 9.94
N LYS A 72 37.09 3.80 9.84
CA LYS A 72 37.66 2.64 9.15
C LYS A 72 37.23 1.32 9.79
N LYS A 73 37.36 1.19 11.11
CA LYS A 73 37.04 -0.03 11.85
C LYS A 73 35.58 -0.41 11.64
N THR A 74 34.65 0.52 11.85
CA THR A 74 33.21 0.28 11.65
C THR A 74 32.89 -0.07 10.19
N TYR A 75 33.55 0.56 9.22
CA TYR A 75 33.38 0.22 7.81
C TYR A 75 33.81 -1.22 7.54
N GLU A 76 34.99 -1.63 8.02
CA GLU A 76 35.55 -2.96 7.81
C GLU A 76 34.69 -4.03 8.50
N GLU A 77 34.18 -3.75 9.70
CA GLU A 77 33.22 -4.62 10.40
C GLU A 77 31.92 -4.82 9.59
N LEU A 78 31.33 -3.72 9.09
CA LEU A 78 30.09 -3.78 8.29
C LEU A 78 30.29 -4.55 6.98
N VAL A 79 31.35 -4.24 6.24
CA VAL A 79 31.65 -4.92 4.96
C VAL A 79 32.02 -6.38 5.20
N GLY A 80 32.80 -6.69 6.23
CA GLY A 80 33.12 -8.07 6.60
C GLY A 80 31.88 -8.89 6.96
N ALA A 81 30.92 -8.29 7.67
CA ALA A 81 29.69 -8.97 8.08
C ALA A 81 28.67 -9.15 6.95
N PHE A 82 28.49 -8.14 6.10
CA PHE A 82 27.38 -8.10 5.13
C PHE A 82 27.80 -8.22 3.67
N LYS A 83 29.11 -8.21 3.40
CA LYS A 83 29.74 -8.26 2.08
C LYS A 83 29.51 -7.01 1.23
N SER A 84 28.26 -6.65 0.96
CA SER A 84 27.93 -5.53 0.06
C SER A 84 26.67 -4.77 0.49
N PHE A 85 26.70 -3.46 0.27
CA PHE A 85 25.57 -2.54 0.44
C PHE A 85 25.14 -1.93 -0.89
N TYR A 86 25.76 -2.30 -2.01
CA TYR A 86 25.41 -1.77 -3.32
C TYR A 86 24.01 -2.22 -3.74
N SER A 87 23.32 -1.36 -4.49
CA SER A 87 21.89 -1.47 -4.80
C SER A 87 21.47 -2.75 -5.51
N ARG A 88 22.38 -3.54 -6.10
CA ARG A 88 22.11 -4.83 -6.76
C ARG A 88 22.57 -6.05 -5.96
N GLU A 89 23.31 -5.85 -4.87
CA GLU A 89 24.11 -6.89 -4.24
C GLU A 89 23.78 -7.14 -2.78
N TRP A 90 23.20 -6.15 -2.09
CA TRP A 90 22.84 -6.29 -0.69
C TRP A 90 21.98 -7.54 -0.45
N ARG A 91 22.09 -8.12 0.75
CA ARG A 91 21.28 -9.27 1.14
C ARG A 91 20.67 -9.02 2.50
N MET A 92 19.38 -9.32 2.63
CA MET A 92 18.74 -9.32 3.93
C MET A 92 19.38 -10.42 4.79
N PRO A 93 19.87 -10.12 6.01
CA PRO A 93 20.46 -11.11 6.90
C PRO A 93 19.41 -12.13 7.37
N LYS A 94 19.86 -13.28 7.90
CA LYS A 94 18.98 -14.25 8.55
C LYS A 94 18.51 -13.69 9.89
N LEU A 95 17.25 -13.27 9.97
CA LEU A 95 16.68 -12.61 11.14
C LEU A 95 15.54 -13.41 11.76
N ASN A 96 15.45 -13.39 13.09
CA ASN A 96 14.26 -13.82 13.81
C ASN A 96 13.08 -12.87 13.52
N ARG A 97 11.87 -13.28 13.93
CA ARG A 97 10.64 -12.53 13.62
C ARG A 97 10.63 -11.10 14.16
N LYS A 98 11.22 -10.85 15.35
CA LYS A 98 11.28 -9.50 15.94
C LYS A 98 12.19 -8.59 15.12
N LEU A 99 13.41 -9.03 14.86
CA LEU A 99 14.41 -8.25 14.13
C LEU A 99 14.01 -8.02 12.67
N ALA A 100 13.39 -9.01 12.03
CA ALA A 100 12.88 -8.87 10.68
C ALA A 100 11.82 -7.78 10.54
N ARG A 101 10.93 -7.61 11.53
CA ARG A 101 9.93 -6.52 11.52
C ARG A 101 10.60 -5.14 11.54
N ILE A 102 11.66 -5.00 12.34
CA ILE A 102 12.43 -3.75 12.45
C ILE A 102 13.18 -3.48 11.15
N TRP A 103 13.87 -4.48 10.62
CA TRP A 103 14.57 -4.40 9.35
C TRP A 103 13.63 -4.00 8.21
N LEU A 104 12.48 -4.69 8.09
CA LEU A 104 11.48 -4.39 7.06
C LEU A 104 10.93 -2.97 7.22
N ARG A 105 10.60 -2.52 8.44
CA ARG A 105 10.10 -1.16 8.66
C ARG A 105 11.10 -0.13 8.14
N SER A 106 12.36 -0.22 8.56
CA SER A 106 13.42 0.72 8.15
C SER A 106 13.66 0.69 6.63
N PHE A 107 13.59 -0.48 6.01
CA PHE A 107 13.76 -0.61 4.55
C PHE A 107 12.56 -0.03 3.77
N PHE A 108 11.33 -0.29 4.23
CA PHE A 108 10.12 0.32 3.67
C PHE A 108 10.05 1.84 3.91
N ASP A 109 10.62 2.33 5.01
CA ASP A 109 10.75 3.77 5.25
C ASP A 109 11.67 4.46 4.22
N CYS A 110 12.62 3.73 3.61
CA CYS A 110 13.45 4.21 2.50
C CYS A 110 12.70 4.03 1.17
N GLU A 111 12.60 2.78 0.70
CA GLU A 111 12.20 2.40 -0.66
C GLU A 111 10.67 2.25 -0.84
N GLY A 112 9.96 2.14 0.28
CA GLY A 112 8.52 1.89 0.28
C GLY A 112 7.71 3.16 0.04
N TRP A 113 6.53 2.99 -0.54
CA TRP A 113 5.58 4.08 -0.77
C TRP A 113 4.15 3.60 -0.52
N VAL A 114 3.27 4.54 -0.20
CA VAL A 114 1.84 4.26 -0.04
C VAL A 114 1.09 4.94 -1.17
N PHE A 115 0.23 4.20 -1.86
CA PHE A 115 -0.68 4.74 -2.85
C PHE A 115 -2.11 4.65 -2.33
N CYS A 116 -2.78 5.80 -2.32
CA CYS A 116 -4.15 5.93 -1.85
C CYS A 116 -4.92 6.84 -2.80
N LYS A 117 -5.67 6.24 -3.72
CA LYS A 117 -6.63 6.93 -4.57
C LYS A 117 -8.03 6.50 -4.17
N THR A 118 -8.79 7.47 -3.67
CA THR A 118 -10.14 7.25 -3.12
C THR A 118 -11.00 6.39 -4.03
N ARG A 119 -11.56 5.34 -3.45
CA ARG A 119 -12.44 4.32 -4.07
C ARG A 119 -11.84 3.56 -5.26
N GLN A 120 -10.55 3.73 -5.56
CA GLN A 120 -9.90 3.10 -6.71
C GLN A 120 -8.79 2.16 -6.29
N ASN A 121 -7.70 2.69 -5.73
CA ASN A 121 -6.49 1.90 -5.52
C ASN A 121 -5.80 2.27 -4.21
N ARG A 122 -5.52 1.24 -3.41
CA ARG A 122 -4.94 1.33 -2.07
C ARG A 122 -3.93 0.21 -1.93
N HIS A 123 -2.66 0.57 -1.81
CA HIS A 123 -1.61 -0.40 -1.59
C HIS A 123 -0.36 0.24 -1.00
N VAL A 124 0.45 -0.60 -0.37
CA VAL A 124 1.86 -0.31 -0.09
C VAL A 124 2.67 -0.93 -1.21
N GLY A 125 3.56 -0.14 -1.80
CA GLY A 125 4.51 -0.59 -2.81
C GLY A 125 5.94 -0.44 -2.33
N LEU A 126 6.84 -1.17 -2.97
CA LEU A 126 8.29 -1.03 -2.80
C LEU A 126 8.95 -1.42 -4.12
N ASP A 127 9.91 -0.62 -4.54
CA ASP A 127 10.67 -0.82 -5.78
C ASP A 127 12.14 -1.08 -5.45
N THR A 128 12.81 -1.93 -6.22
CA THR A 128 14.25 -2.14 -6.11
C THR A 128 14.80 -2.78 -7.38
N ILE A 129 16.08 -2.57 -7.68
CA ILE A 129 16.79 -3.28 -8.75
C ILE A 129 17.42 -4.60 -8.26
N ASN A 130 17.38 -4.89 -6.95
CA ASN A 130 17.90 -6.12 -6.36
C ASN A 130 16.80 -7.18 -6.23
N GLU A 131 16.65 -8.02 -7.27
CA GLU A 131 15.65 -9.08 -7.27
C GLU A 131 15.83 -10.08 -6.12
N LYS A 132 17.08 -10.45 -5.82
CA LYS A 132 17.40 -11.42 -4.77
C LYS A 132 16.97 -10.88 -3.41
N GLY A 133 17.31 -9.62 -3.12
CA GLY A 133 16.87 -8.91 -1.93
C GLY A 133 15.34 -8.80 -1.84
N LEU A 134 14.67 -8.49 -2.96
CA LEU A 134 13.21 -8.43 -3.02
C LEU A 134 12.55 -9.79 -2.71
N ASN A 135 13.10 -10.89 -3.25
CA ASN A 135 12.59 -12.23 -2.98
C ASN A 135 12.74 -12.62 -1.50
N GLN A 136 13.82 -12.18 -0.83
CA GLN A 136 13.97 -12.33 0.61
C GLN A 136 12.88 -11.56 1.37
N ILE A 137 12.62 -10.30 1.00
CA ILE A 137 11.54 -9.49 1.58
C ILE A 137 10.18 -10.18 1.44
N ILE A 138 9.86 -10.71 0.25
CA ILE A 138 8.61 -11.46 -0.02
C ILE A 138 8.49 -12.67 0.91
N SER A 139 9.56 -13.47 1.04
CA SER A 139 9.57 -14.63 1.95
C SER A 139 9.26 -14.23 3.40
N PHE A 140 9.83 -13.13 3.89
CA PHE A 140 9.55 -12.62 5.22
C PHE A 140 8.11 -12.09 5.37
N LEU A 141 7.58 -11.35 4.38
CA LEU A 141 6.20 -10.87 4.39
C LEU A 141 5.19 -12.03 4.41
N ASN A 142 5.45 -13.10 3.65
CA ASN A 142 4.64 -14.31 3.65
C ASN A 142 4.62 -14.99 5.02
N ARG A 143 5.76 -15.09 5.71
CA ARG A 143 5.83 -15.59 7.10
C ARG A 143 5.03 -14.73 8.09
N LEU A 144 4.87 -13.44 7.80
CA LEU A 144 4.00 -12.54 8.56
C LEU A 144 2.52 -12.63 8.15
N LYS A 145 2.16 -13.56 7.26
CA LYS A 145 0.81 -13.72 6.67
C LYS A 145 0.35 -12.48 5.91
N ILE A 146 1.28 -11.73 5.30
CA ILE A 146 1.04 -10.57 4.44
C ILE A 146 1.30 -11.01 3.00
N LYS A 147 0.24 -11.12 2.19
CA LYS A 147 0.37 -11.52 0.79
C LYS A 147 0.85 -10.35 -0.08
N THR A 148 1.67 -10.66 -1.08
CA THR A 148 2.24 -9.68 -2.01
C THR A 148 2.06 -10.12 -3.47
N ILE A 149 1.94 -9.17 -4.39
CA ILE A 149 2.18 -9.40 -5.82
C ILE A 149 3.56 -8.86 -6.18
N LYS A 150 4.38 -9.68 -6.86
CA LYS A 150 5.63 -9.26 -7.49
C LYS A 150 5.34 -8.84 -8.94
N LYS A 151 5.92 -7.73 -9.38
CA LYS A 151 5.91 -7.25 -10.77
C LYS A 151 7.32 -6.87 -11.20
N GLU A 152 7.58 -6.90 -12.49
CA GLU A 152 8.85 -6.47 -13.07
C GLU A 152 8.59 -5.44 -14.17
N ASN A 153 9.37 -4.36 -14.15
CA ASN A 153 9.49 -3.45 -15.28
C ASN A 153 10.75 -3.81 -16.08
N LYS A 154 10.60 -4.67 -17.08
CA LYS A 154 11.70 -5.19 -17.90
C LYS A 154 12.55 -4.08 -18.54
N LYS A 155 11.93 -2.97 -18.96
CA LYS A 155 12.63 -1.84 -19.60
C LYS A 155 13.60 -1.14 -18.64
N ARG A 156 13.29 -1.09 -17.34
CA ARG A 156 14.11 -0.41 -16.32
C ARG A 156 14.90 -1.37 -15.43
N GLY A 157 14.68 -2.68 -15.54
CA GLY A 157 15.23 -3.67 -14.61
C GLY A 157 14.81 -3.42 -13.17
N ILE A 158 13.60 -2.89 -12.96
CA ILE A 158 13.06 -2.59 -11.62
C ILE A 158 12.05 -3.67 -11.25
N PHE A 159 12.23 -4.25 -10.07
CA PHE A 159 11.32 -5.19 -9.46
C PHE A 159 10.47 -4.48 -8.41
N ARG A 160 9.17 -4.77 -8.39
CA ARG A 160 8.19 -4.14 -7.53
C ARG A 160 7.43 -5.19 -6.73
N ILE A 161 7.21 -4.92 -5.45
CA ILE A 161 6.19 -5.63 -4.66
C ILE A 161 5.00 -4.71 -4.38
N ILE A 162 3.82 -5.30 -4.35
CA ILE A 162 2.56 -4.62 -4.02
C ILE A 162 1.85 -5.41 -2.93
N ILE A 163 1.57 -4.75 -1.81
CA ILE A 163 0.72 -5.24 -0.72
C ILE A 163 -0.64 -4.56 -0.86
N TYR A 164 -1.68 -5.34 -1.16
CA TYR A 164 -3.03 -4.84 -1.45
C TYR A 164 -4.09 -5.57 -0.63
N GLY A 165 -5.25 -4.93 -0.49
CA GLY A 165 -6.39 -5.46 0.26
C GLY A 165 -6.35 -5.04 1.73
N LYS A 166 -7.53 -4.72 2.29
CA LYS A 166 -7.69 -4.14 3.63
C LYS A 166 -6.96 -4.95 4.70
N GLU A 167 -7.12 -6.27 4.65
CA GLU A 167 -6.53 -7.16 5.65
C GLU A 167 -5.00 -7.24 5.58
N ASN A 168 -4.40 -7.25 4.38
CA ASN A 168 -2.95 -7.22 4.26
C ASN A 168 -2.37 -5.87 4.69
N LEU A 169 -3.04 -4.76 4.34
CA LEU A 169 -2.63 -3.42 4.75
C LEU A 169 -2.72 -3.26 6.28
N ARG A 170 -3.78 -3.80 6.90
CA ARG A 170 -3.94 -3.81 8.35
C ARG A 170 -2.82 -4.59 9.02
N LYS A 171 -2.56 -5.82 8.55
CA LYS A 171 -1.43 -6.64 9.04
C LYS A 171 -0.09 -5.95 8.82
N PHE A 172 0.10 -5.25 7.71
CA PHE A 172 1.32 -4.48 7.45
C PHE A 172 1.46 -3.35 8.47
N LYS A 173 0.42 -2.55 8.71
CA LYS A 173 0.41 -1.49 9.72
C LYS A 173 0.75 -2.02 11.11
N GLU A 174 0.08 -3.09 11.54
CA GLU A 174 0.24 -3.70 12.87
C GLU A 174 1.63 -4.34 13.06
N LYS A 175 2.16 -5.00 12.02
CA LYS A 175 3.39 -5.79 12.15
C LYS A 175 4.65 -5.03 11.79
N ILE A 176 4.59 -4.13 10.81
CA ILE A 176 5.76 -3.45 10.25
C ILE A 176 5.58 -1.93 10.43
N GLY A 177 4.50 -1.38 9.86
CA GLY A 177 4.21 0.05 9.90
C GLY A 177 5.25 0.90 9.17
N PHE A 178 5.16 2.21 9.36
CA PHE A 178 6.16 3.18 8.92
C PHE A 178 6.61 4.00 10.12
N LEU A 179 7.90 4.34 10.17
CA LEU A 179 8.37 5.41 11.05
C LEU A 179 8.16 6.78 10.39
N HIS A 180 8.26 6.84 9.05
CA HIS A 180 8.07 8.05 8.25
C HIS A 180 6.65 8.59 8.44
N PRO A 181 6.48 9.84 8.93
CA PRO A 181 5.18 10.39 9.33
C PRO A 181 4.17 10.41 8.17
N ASP A 182 4.58 10.90 6.99
CA ASP A 182 3.64 11.03 5.86
C ASP A 182 3.23 9.67 5.29
N LYS A 183 4.15 8.69 5.23
CA LYS A 183 3.83 7.32 4.80
C LYS A 183 2.88 6.67 5.80
N SER A 184 3.08 6.87 7.11
CA SER A 184 2.16 6.40 8.15
C SER A 184 0.76 7.00 7.99
N LYS A 185 0.64 8.33 7.94
CA LYS A 185 -0.64 9.04 7.73
C LYS A 185 -1.35 8.56 6.45
N LYS A 186 -0.59 8.35 5.37
CA LYS A 186 -1.16 7.88 4.09
C LYS A 186 -1.63 6.43 4.16
N LEU A 187 -0.99 5.58 4.95
CA LEU A 187 -1.45 4.21 5.22
C LEU A 187 -2.74 4.20 6.03
N ASP A 188 -2.85 5.09 7.02
CA ASP A 188 -4.06 5.26 7.83
C ASP A 188 -5.24 5.67 6.96
N LYS A 189 -5.05 6.72 6.15
CA LYS A 189 -6.02 7.15 5.15
C LYS A 189 -6.42 6.02 4.20
N ALA A 190 -5.46 5.21 3.75
CA ALA A 190 -5.76 4.07 2.87
C ALA A 190 -6.64 3.01 3.54
N LEU A 191 -6.50 2.79 4.85
CA LEU A 191 -7.30 1.84 5.61
C LEU A 191 -8.72 2.36 5.89
N GLU A 192 -8.85 3.64 6.25
CA GLU A 192 -10.13 4.31 6.51
C GLU A 192 -10.98 4.42 5.24
N ASP A 193 -10.32 4.65 4.10
CA ASP A 193 -10.97 4.81 2.81
C ASP A 193 -11.59 3.49 2.29
N TYR A 194 -11.37 2.33 2.95
CA TYR A 194 -12.12 1.12 2.66
C TYR A 194 -13.58 1.26 3.10
N VAL A 195 -14.43 1.59 2.13
CA VAL A 195 -15.88 1.66 2.26
C VAL A 195 -16.43 0.31 2.74
N ILE A 196 -17.33 0.34 3.72
CA ILE A 196 -18.19 -0.80 4.07
C ILE A 196 -19.12 -1.03 2.88
N TYR A 197 -18.97 -2.15 2.19
CA TYR A 197 -19.75 -2.41 0.99
C TYR A 197 -21.19 -2.79 1.32
N VAL A 198 -21.48 -3.33 2.50
CA VAL A 198 -22.81 -3.85 2.88
C VAL A 198 -23.83 -2.71 3.05
N TRP A 199 -24.98 -2.84 2.39
CA TRP A 199 -26.11 -1.92 2.49
C TRP A 199 -27.12 -2.45 3.51
N ILE A 200 -27.34 -1.69 4.57
CA ILE A 200 -28.34 -2.00 5.60
C ILE A 200 -29.63 -1.29 5.22
N PHE A 201 -30.59 -2.05 4.69
CA PHE A 201 -31.89 -1.52 4.29
C PHE A 201 -32.77 -1.26 5.53
N PRO A 202 -33.27 -0.03 5.74
CA PRO A 202 -34.14 0.29 6.87
C PRO A 202 -35.44 -0.52 6.85
N LYS A 203 -35.94 -0.94 8.02
CA LYS A 203 -37.23 -1.65 8.12
C LYS A 203 -38.44 -0.75 7.84
N LYS A 204 -38.38 0.53 8.22
CA LYS A 204 -39.46 1.51 8.00
C LYS A 204 -39.51 1.92 6.52
N GLU A 205 -40.67 1.75 5.87
CA GLU A 205 -40.84 1.99 4.42
C GLU A 205 -40.35 3.37 3.97
N LYS A 206 -40.80 4.45 4.62
CA LYS A 206 -40.43 5.83 4.27
C LYS A 206 -38.92 6.04 4.27
N THR A 207 -38.23 5.48 5.27
CA THR A 207 -36.77 5.55 5.39
C THR A 207 -36.08 4.66 4.36
N CYS A 208 -36.65 3.48 4.07
CA CYS A 208 -36.14 2.58 3.04
C CYS A 208 -36.23 3.18 1.63
N ARG A 209 -37.36 3.81 1.28
CA ARG A 209 -37.51 4.54 0.00
C ARG A 209 -36.48 5.65 -0.16
N LYS A 210 -36.25 6.45 0.88
CA LYS A 210 -35.19 7.48 0.91
C LYS A 210 -33.80 6.86 0.72
N PHE A 211 -33.52 5.76 1.40
CA PHE A 211 -32.26 5.03 1.29
C PHE A 211 -32.01 4.48 -0.11
N ILE A 212 -33.03 3.86 -0.73
CA ILE A 212 -32.98 3.37 -2.11
C ILE A 212 -32.72 4.51 -3.07
N LYS A 213 -33.46 5.61 -2.97
CA LYS A 213 -33.25 6.80 -3.81
C LYS A 213 -31.82 7.32 -3.70
N ARG A 214 -31.26 7.38 -2.48
CA ARG A 214 -29.85 7.75 -2.28
C ARG A 214 -28.89 6.79 -2.99
N ILE A 215 -29.07 5.47 -2.85
CA ILE A 215 -28.24 4.47 -3.55
C ILE A 215 -28.35 4.67 -5.07
N MET A 216 -29.56 4.80 -5.58
CA MET A 216 -29.80 4.99 -7.02
C MET A 216 -29.08 6.23 -7.52
N ILE A 217 -29.21 7.38 -6.85
CA ILE A 217 -28.52 8.62 -7.23
C ILE A 217 -26.99 8.47 -7.18
N GLU A 218 -26.44 7.91 -6.09
CA GLU A 218 -24.99 7.85 -5.89
C GLU A 218 -24.28 6.79 -6.73
N LYS A 219 -24.97 5.69 -7.04
CA LYS A 219 -24.35 4.48 -7.60
C LYS A 219 -24.79 4.16 -9.00
N CYS A 220 -25.93 4.67 -9.46
CA CYS A 220 -26.38 4.38 -10.80
C CYS A 220 -25.45 5.00 -11.84
N ARG A 221 -25.26 4.26 -12.92
CA ARG A 221 -24.65 4.74 -14.15
C ARG A 221 -25.69 4.59 -15.25
N ILE A 222 -25.96 5.70 -15.91
CA ILE A 222 -26.93 5.76 -16.99
C ILE A 222 -26.16 5.76 -18.31
N ASN A 223 -26.44 4.79 -19.18
CA ASN A 223 -25.92 4.77 -20.54
C ASN A 223 -26.93 5.41 -21.51
N ARG A 224 -26.45 5.97 -22.63
CA ARG A 224 -27.26 6.65 -23.66
C ARG A 224 -28.49 5.86 -24.14
N LYS A 225 -28.43 4.52 -24.12
CA LYS A 225 -29.52 3.62 -24.52
C LYS A 225 -30.63 3.43 -23.46
N LYS A 226 -30.85 4.37 -22.54
CA LYS A 226 -31.80 4.22 -21.41
C LYS A 226 -31.59 2.94 -20.60
N TYR A 227 -30.33 2.67 -20.25
CA TYR A 227 -29.93 1.52 -19.44
C TYR A 227 -29.33 2.01 -18.13
N VAL A 228 -29.86 1.52 -17.02
CA VAL A 228 -29.37 1.84 -15.68
C VAL A 228 -28.58 0.66 -15.13
N ARG A 229 -27.34 0.94 -14.72
CA ARG A 229 -26.40 -0.04 -14.16
C ARG A 229 -25.99 0.35 -12.76
N ILE A 230 -26.01 -0.62 -11.84
CA ILE A 230 -25.50 -0.45 -10.47
C ILE A 230 -24.53 -1.60 -10.16
N ILE A 231 -23.40 -1.27 -9.53
CA ILE A 231 -22.35 -2.25 -9.21
C ILE A 231 -22.15 -2.33 -7.69
N SER A 232 -21.99 -3.54 -7.18
CA SER A 232 -21.65 -3.83 -5.78
C SER A 232 -20.62 -4.95 -5.72
N LYS A 233 -19.82 -5.00 -4.65
CA LYS A 233 -18.99 -6.18 -4.35
C LYS A 233 -19.76 -7.26 -3.59
N GLU A 234 -20.83 -6.88 -2.91
CA GLU A 234 -21.72 -7.80 -2.20
C GLU A 234 -22.95 -8.07 -3.07
N GLU A 235 -23.24 -9.34 -3.34
CA GLU A 235 -24.42 -9.75 -4.11
C GLU A 235 -25.73 -9.38 -3.38
N GLN A 236 -25.76 -9.62 -2.06
CA GLN A 236 -26.95 -9.42 -1.24
C GLN A 236 -27.46 -7.98 -1.28
N ASN A 237 -26.57 -7.00 -1.42
CA ASN A 237 -26.93 -5.61 -1.62
C ASN A 237 -27.83 -5.42 -2.84
N LEU A 238 -27.47 -6.04 -3.96
CA LEU A 238 -28.18 -5.89 -5.22
C LEU A 238 -29.46 -6.73 -5.22
N LYS A 239 -29.45 -7.92 -4.60
CA LYS A 239 -30.66 -8.73 -4.38
C LYS A 239 -31.68 -7.98 -3.53
N ASN A 240 -31.26 -7.40 -2.40
CA ASN A 240 -32.13 -6.58 -1.56
C ASN A 240 -32.65 -5.35 -2.32
N LEU A 241 -31.76 -4.66 -3.05
CA LEU A 241 -32.16 -3.51 -3.86
C LEU A 241 -33.20 -3.91 -4.92
N GLN A 242 -33.01 -5.03 -5.62
CA GLN A 242 -33.94 -5.59 -6.59
C GLN A 242 -35.30 -5.87 -5.95
N ILE A 243 -35.34 -6.53 -4.78
CA ILE A 243 -36.58 -6.81 -4.04
C ILE A 243 -37.33 -5.50 -3.73
N PHE A 244 -36.64 -4.52 -3.14
CA PHE A 244 -37.32 -3.28 -2.77
C PHE A 244 -37.68 -2.39 -3.97
N LEU A 245 -36.91 -2.44 -5.07
CA LEU A 245 -37.29 -1.76 -6.31
C LEU A 245 -38.57 -2.37 -6.90
N LYS A 246 -38.70 -3.69 -6.87
CA LYS A 246 -39.92 -4.38 -7.28
C LYS A 246 -41.08 -4.04 -6.35
N GLN A 247 -40.88 -4.10 -5.03
CA GLN A 247 -41.92 -3.83 -4.03
C GLN A 247 -42.43 -2.39 -4.08
N PHE A 248 -41.53 -1.40 -4.10
CA PHE A 248 -41.91 0.00 -3.92
C PHE A 248 -42.21 0.75 -5.20
N TYR A 249 -41.69 0.26 -6.34
CA TYR A 249 -41.77 0.95 -7.62
C TYR A 249 -42.25 0.03 -8.76
N ASN A 250 -42.52 -1.25 -8.49
CA ASN A 250 -42.90 -2.25 -9.49
C ASN A 250 -41.91 -2.34 -10.66
N LEU A 251 -40.60 -2.31 -10.38
CA LEU A 251 -39.54 -2.33 -11.38
C LEU A 251 -38.90 -3.71 -11.47
N HIS A 252 -38.55 -4.13 -12.69
CA HIS A 252 -37.80 -5.36 -12.91
C HIS A 252 -36.31 -5.05 -13.10
N SER A 253 -35.47 -5.90 -12.51
CA SER A 253 -34.02 -5.82 -12.68
C SER A 253 -33.40 -7.20 -12.67
N LEU A 254 -32.18 -7.32 -13.20
CA LEU A 254 -31.40 -8.55 -13.22
C LEU A 254 -30.07 -8.33 -12.53
N VAL A 255 -29.72 -9.20 -11.57
CA VAL A 255 -28.43 -9.21 -10.88
C VAL A 255 -27.55 -10.28 -11.49
N ASN A 256 -26.35 -9.90 -11.93
CA ASN A 256 -25.40 -10.80 -12.57
C ASN A 256 -24.04 -10.72 -11.88
N GLN A 257 -23.37 -11.86 -11.73
CA GLN A 257 -21.96 -11.91 -11.32
C GLN A 257 -21.05 -11.53 -12.51
N ARG A 258 -19.97 -10.82 -12.23
CA ARG A 258 -18.96 -10.38 -13.19
C ARG A 258 -17.57 -10.55 -12.60
N ILE A 259 -16.57 -10.68 -13.47
CA ILE A 259 -15.15 -10.72 -13.10
C ILE A 259 -14.46 -9.62 -13.90
N ASN A 260 -13.70 -8.75 -13.23
CA ASN A 260 -12.94 -7.70 -13.92
C ASN A 260 -11.61 -8.26 -14.49
N GLY A 261 -10.88 -7.47 -15.28
CA GLY A 261 -9.58 -7.86 -15.84
C GLY A 261 -8.47 -8.15 -14.81
N LEU A 262 -8.75 -8.00 -13.51
CA LEU A 262 -7.86 -8.35 -12.41
C LEU A 262 -8.31 -9.61 -11.66
N GLY A 263 -9.31 -10.34 -12.16
CA GLY A 263 -9.87 -11.52 -11.49
C GLY A 263 -10.74 -11.20 -10.27
N THR A 264 -11.08 -9.94 -10.01
CA THR A 264 -11.95 -9.56 -8.89
C THR A 264 -13.40 -9.79 -9.27
N ILE A 265 -14.10 -10.60 -8.48
CA ILE A 265 -15.54 -10.81 -8.59
C ILE A 265 -16.28 -9.56 -8.11
N TYR A 266 -17.30 -9.16 -8.86
CA TYR A 266 -18.26 -8.12 -8.48
C TYR A 266 -19.64 -8.49 -9.04
N TYR A 267 -20.68 -7.81 -8.56
CA TYR A 267 -22.05 -8.02 -8.97
C TYR A 267 -22.60 -6.76 -9.62
N GLU A 268 -23.49 -6.94 -10.57
CA GLU A 268 -24.06 -5.89 -11.39
C GLU A 268 -25.58 -6.07 -11.50
N MET A 269 -26.33 -5.03 -11.13
CA MET A 269 -27.77 -4.96 -11.29
C MET A 269 -28.11 -4.07 -12.48
N ASN A 270 -28.96 -4.59 -13.37
CA ASN A 270 -29.33 -3.99 -14.64
C ASN A 270 -30.82 -3.74 -14.71
N ILE A 271 -31.19 -2.52 -15.12
CA ILE A 271 -32.57 -2.13 -15.48
C ILE A 271 -32.52 -1.66 -16.93
N ASN A 272 -33.04 -2.49 -17.83
CA ASN A 272 -32.92 -2.34 -19.28
C ASN A 272 -34.25 -2.09 -19.99
N LYS A 273 -35.40 -2.32 -19.34
CA LYS A 273 -36.70 -1.97 -19.90
C LYS A 273 -36.85 -0.45 -19.94
N LYS A 274 -37.14 0.09 -21.13
CA LYS A 274 -37.27 1.54 -21.37
C LYS A 274 -38.31 2.18 -20.44
N GLU A 275 -39.44 1.49 -20.23
CA GLU A 275 -40.53 1.90 -19.35
C GLU A 275 -40.08 1.97 -17.88
N ASP A 276 -39.36 0.96 -17.39
CA ASP A 276 -38.82 0.94 -16.02
C ASP A 276 -37.84 2.09 -15.79
N VAL A 277 -36.99 2.39 -16.77
CA VAL A 277 -36.06 3.53 -16.69
C VAL A 277 -36.79 4.86 -16.71
N GLN A 278 -37.82 4.99 -17.55
CA GLN A 278 -38.65 6.20 -17.58
C GLN A 278 -39.37 6.40 -16.24
N LYS A 279 -39.94 5.34 -15.67
CA LYS A 279 -40.60 5.36 -14.36
C LYS A 279 -39.66 5.81 -13.24
N LEU A 280 -38.40 5.38 -13.25
CA LEU A 280 -37.40 5.85 -12.29
C LEU A 280 -37.14 7.36 -12.40
N ILE A 281 -37.19 7.91 -13.61
CA ILE A 281 -37.02 9.36 -13.86
C ILE A 281 -38.25 10.13 -13.38
N ASP A 282 -39.45 9.66 -13.74
CA ASP A 282 -40.70 10.34 -13.43
C ASP A 282 -40.95 10.40 -11.92
N LEU A 283 -40.62 9.31 -11.21
CA LEU A 283 -40.67 9.23 -9.75
C LEU A 283 -39.48 9.93 -9.06
N LYS A 284 -38.61 10.59 -9.83
CA LYS A 284 -37.40 11.29 -9.35
C LYS A 284 -36.51 10.37 -8.48
N VAL A 285 -36.44 9.08 -8.80
CA VAL A 285 -35.55 8.12 -8.13
C VAL A 285 -34.13 8.25 -8.68
N ILE A 286 -33.98 8.58 -9.97
CA ILE A 286 -32.73 8.95 -10.63
C ILE A 286 -32.89 10.30 -11.36
N PRO A 287 -31.80 11.05 -11.60
CA PRO A 287 -31.86 12.26 -12.41
C PRO A 287 -32.15 11.93 -13.89
N ASN A 288 -32.83 12.86 -14.58
CA ASN A 288 -33.03 12.75 -16.02
C ASN A 288 -31.77 13.20 -16.76
N LEU A 289 -30.87 12.27 -17.06
CA LEU A 289 -29.64 12.53 -17.80
C LEU A 289 -29.80 12.42 -19.33
N PHE A 290 -31.03 12.26 -19.84
CA PHE A 290 -31.31 12.16 -21.28
C PHE A 290 -31.76 13.48 -21.91
N LYS A 291 -32.02 14.50 -21.08
CA LYS A 291 -32.29 15.86 -21.55
C LYS A 291 -30.95 16.58 -21.74
N SER A 292 -30.26 16.26 -22.82
CA SER A 292 -29.10 16.99 -23.34
C SER A 292 -29.15 16.95 -24.85
#